data_AF-A0AAP8T4A0-F1
#
_entry.id   AF-A0AAP8T4A0-F1
#
_cell.length_a   1.000
_cell.length_b   1.000
_cell.length_c   1.000
_cell.angle_alpha   90.00
_cell.angle_beta   90.00
_cell.angle_gamma   90.00
#
_symmetry.space_group_name_H-M   'P 1'
#
loop_
_entity.id
_entity.type
_entity.pdbx_description
1 polymer ?
#
loop_
_entity_poly.entity_id
_entity_poly.type
_entity_poly.pdbx_seq_one_letter_code
_entity_poly.pdbx_strand_id
1 'polypeptide(L)'
;MNITSKDLPDLQMDTTFTSPQGCAAAQRALDYYLKPAVSEPEVDERFFGVNSNLSGEESLVHASDLLRCAAATAFKAADGLQGVNRDLAFSVVHMVDMARAMVDHSLDGAVR
;
A
#
# COMPACT_ATOMS: atom_id res chain seq x y z
N MET A 1 29.73 -43.50 48.72
CA MET A 1 30.67 -42.44 48.30
C MET A 1 30.45 -42.20 46.81
N ASN A 2 30.32 -40.93 46.47
CA ASN A 2 29.97 -40.35 45.16
C ASN A 2 31.16 -40.42 44.17
N ILE A 3 30.90 -40.54 42.87
CA ILE A 3 31.77 -39.90 41.85
C ILE A 3 30.92 -39.22 40.76
N THR A 4 31.18 -37.93 40.64
CA THR A 4 30.59 -36.86 39.85
C THR A 4 30.77 -37.05 38.33
N SER A 5 29.71 -36.84 37.56
CA SER A 5 29.75 -36.68 36.10
C SER A 5 30.09 -35.23 35.72
N LYS A 6 30.83 -35.11 34.63
CA LYS A 6 31.62 -33.95 34.18
C LYS A 6 30.73 -32.81 33.65
N ASP A 7 30.95 -31.60 34.16
CA ASP A 7 30.33 -30.34 33.74
C ASP A 7 30.51 -30.02 32.25
N LEU A 8 29.40 -29.69 31.59
CA LEU A 8 29.36 -28.78 30.44
C LEU A 8 28.85 -27.44 31.00
N PRO A 9 29.41 -26.27 30.65
CA PRO A 9 28.85 -25.02 31.13
C PRO A 9 27.52 -24.79 30.41
N ASP A 10 26.43 -25.02 31.13
CA ASP A 10 25.13 -24.47 30.80
C ASP A 10 25.30 -22.95 30.68
N LEU A 11 24.92 -22.38 29.53
CA LEU A 11 24.62 -20.97 29.45
C LEU A 11 23.39 -20.73 30.33
N GLN A 12 23.64 -20.57 31.62
CA GLN A 12 22.65 -20.18 32.60
C GLN A 12 22.23 -18.76 32.24
N MET A 13 21.12 -18.62 31.49
CA MET A 13 20.46 -17.34 31.35
C MET A 13 20.05 -16.93 32.77
N ASP A 14 20.72 -15.91 33.28
CA ASP A 14 20.48 -15.40 34.61
C ASP A 14 19.07 -14.77 34.59
N THR A 15 18.06 -15.56 34.96
CA THR A 15 16.67 -15.14 35.11
C THR A 15 16.47 -14.38 36.42
N THR A 16 17.52 -13.72 36.93
CA THR A 16 17.37 -12.67 37.92
C THR A 16 16.54 -11.59 37.24
N PHE A 17 15.23 -11.58 37.52
CA PHE A 17 14.28 -10.56 37.07
C PHE A 17 14.74 -9.20 37.61
N THR A 18 15.68 -8.55 36.92
CA THR A 18 15.93 -7.12 37.10
C THR A 18 14.65 -6.44 36.65
N SER A 19 13.88 -5.97 37.63
CA SER A 19 12.77 -5.06 37.40
C SER A 19 13.20 -4.01 36.36
N PRO A 20 12.40 -3.75 35.31
CA PRO A 20 12.77 -2.81 34.24
C PRO A 20 12.96 -1.37 34.73
N GLN A 21 12.65 -1.09 36.01
CA GLN A 21 12.80 0.18 36.71
C GLN A 21 14.22 0.78 36.70
N GLY A 22 15.25 0.06 36.21
CA GLY A 22 16.60 0.58 36.03
C GLY A 22 17.08 0.70 34.58
N CYS A 23 16.37 0.13 33.60
CA CYS A 23 16.86 0.03 32.23
C CYS A 23 16.04 0.94 31.29
N ALA A 24 16.56 2.14 31.02
CA ALA A 24 15.92 3.11 30.12
C ALA A 24 15.67 2.57 28.69
N ALA A 25 16.41 1.53 28.28
CA ALA A 25 16.16 0.82 27.03
C ALA A 25 14.96 -0.12 27.13
N ALA A 26 14.82 -0.86 28.23
CA ALA A 26 13.67 -1.73 28.49
C ALA A 26 12.38 -0.92 28.64
N GLN A 27 12.42 0.22 29.34
CA GLN A 27 11.26 1.12 29.44
C GLN A 27 10.90 1.72 28.08
N ARG A 28 11.88 2.10 27.25
CA ARG A 28 11.61 2.56 25.87
C ARG A 28 11.01 1.48 24.99
N ALA A 29 11.49 0.23 25.10
CA ALA A 29 10.92 -0.90 24.38
C ALA A 29 9.48 -1.17 24.84
N LEU A 30 9.24 -1.17 26.15
CA LEU A 30 7.93 -1.36 26.73
C LEU A 30 6.97 -0.23 26.34
N ASP A 31 7.41 1.02 26.39
CA ASP A 31 6.62 2.17 25.97
C ASP A 31 6.35 2.17 24.45
N TYR A 32 7.20 1.56 23.62
CA TYR A 32 6.98 1.41 22.18
C TYR A 32 5.98 0.29 21.88
N TYR A 33 6.14 -0.86 22.51
CA TYR A 33 5.29 -2.03 22.28
C TYR A 33 3.96 -2.02 23.04
N LEU A 34 3.89 -1.31 24.17
CA LEU A 34 2.65 -1.14 24.97
C LEU A 34 1.94 0.19 24.71
N LYS A 35 2.47 1.09 23.87
CA LYS A 35 1.66 2.16 23.29
C LYS A 35 0.83 1.54 22.16
N PRO A 36 -0.50 1.51 22.28
CA PRO A 36 -1.33 1.37 21.11
C PRO A 36 -1.30 2.73 20.40
N ALA A 37 -0.31 2.94 19.56
CA ALA A 37 -0.58 3.58 18.28
C ALA A 37 -0.65 2.41 17.31
N VAL A 38 -1.81 1.80 17.05
CA VAL A 38 -2.93 2.51 16.42
C VAL A 38 -2.38 3.50 15.40
N SER A 39 -1.44 3.05 14.56
CA SER A 39 -1.71 3.19 13.13
C SER A 39 -2.86 2.21 12.86
N GLU A 40 -4.05 2.55 13.38
CA GLU A 40 -5.26 2.15 12.67
C GLU A 40 -4.97 2.58 11.24
N PRO A 41 -5.07 1.66 10.26
CA PRO A 41 -4.99 2.10 8.88
C PRO A 41 -5.96 3.26 8.81
N GLU A 42 -5.48 4.46 8.47
CA GLU A 42 -6.36 5.60 8.33
C GLU A 42 -7.48 5.11 7.45
N VAL A 43 -8.68 4.98 8.04
CA VAL A 43 -9.84 4.51 7.31
C VAL A 43 -10.14 5.70 6.43
N ASP A 44 -9.45 5.74 5.30
CA ASP A 44 -9.71 6.63 4.21
C ASP A 44 -11.16 6.29 3.86
N GLU A 45 -12.10 7.09 4.41
CA GLU A 45 -13.54 6.98 4.23
C GLU A 45 -13.85 7.34 2.77
N ARG A 46 -13.27 6.57 1.86
CA ARG A 46 -13.52 6.68 0.44
C ARG A 46 -14.89 6.09 0.22
N PHE A 47 -15.79 6.91 -0.30
CA PHE A 47 -17.06 6.47 -0.85
C PHE A 47 -16.89 5.30 -1.85
N PHE A 48 -15.71 5.18 -2.49
CA PHE A 48 -15.30 4.06 -3.32
C PHE A 48 -13.85 3.65 -3.01
N GLY A 49 -13.65 2.42 -2.53
CA GLY A 49 -12.34 1.80 -2.37
C GLY A 49 -12.07 0.77 -3.47
N VAL A 50 -10.82 0.68 -3.92
CA VAL A 50 -10.38 -0.45 -4.74
C VAL A 50 -10.23 -1.68 -3.83
N ASN A 51 -10.63 -2.86 -4.31
CA ASN A 51 -10.48 -4.11 -3.56
C ASN A 51 -9.00 -4.35 -3.25
N SER A 52 -8.64 -4.39 -1.96
CA SER A 52 -7.27 -4.56 -1.49
C SER A 52 -6.66 -5.92 -1.81
N ASN A 53 -7.47 -6.89 -2.26
CA ASN A 53 -7.01 -8.21 -2.69
C ASN A 53 -6.56 -8.22 -4.15
N LEU A 54 -6.75 -7.14 -4.92
CA LEU A 54 -6.28 -7.07 -6.30
C LEU A 54 -4.76 -6.95 -6.33
N SER A 55 -4.13 -7.72 -7.21
CA SER A 55 -2.74 -7.48 -7.58
C SER A 55 -2.58 -6.08 -8.17
N GLY A 56 -1.36 -5.53 -8.09
CA GLY A 56 -1.02 -4.29 -8.80
C GLY A 56 -1.27 -4.42 -10.31
N GLU A 57 -0.95 -5.58 -10.90
CA GLU A 57 -1.21 -5.86 -12.31
C GLU A 57 -2.71 -5.84 -12.63
N GLU A 58 -3.52 -6.54 -11.84
CA GLU A 58 -4.98 -6.58 -12.01
C GLU A 58 -5.59 -5.18 -11.87
N SER A 59 -5.09 -4.38 -10.92
CA SER A 59 -5.51 -3.01 -10.72
C SER A 59 -5.22 -2.13 -11.94
N LEU A 60 -4.05 -2.30 -12.57
CA LEU A 60 -3.65 -1.55 -13.77
C LEU A 60 -4.42 -1.99 -15.01
N VAL A 61 -4.75 -3.28 -15.14
CA VAL A 61 -5.66 -3.80 -16.18
C VAL A 61 -7.04 -3.15 -16.02
N HIS A 62 -7.58 -3.13 -14.80
CA HIS A 62 -8.89 -2.55 -14.54
C HIS A 62 -8.91 -1.03 -14.78
N ALA A 63 -7.86 -0.32 -14.40
CA ALA A 63 -7.69 1.09 -14.73
C ALA A 63 -7.68 1.32 -16.26
N SER A 64 -6.95 0.49 -17.01
CA SER A 64 -6.88 0.58 -18.48
C SER A 64 -8.24 0.36 -19.14
N ASP A 65 -9.02 -0.62 -18.66
CA ASP A 65 -10.38 -0.85 -19.14
C ASP A 65 -11.32 0.31 -18.83
N LEU A 66 -11.21 0.90 -17.63
CA LEU A 66 -11.98 2.07 -17.23
C LEU A 66 -11.67 3.27 -18.12
N LEU A 67 -10.38 3.50 -18.41
CA LEU A 67 -9.94 4.56 -19.33
C LEU A 67 -10.51 4.33 -20.75
N ARG A 68 -10.49 3.09 -21.26
CA ARG A 68 -11.11 2.75 -22.56
C ARG A 68 -12.60 3.06 -22.58
N CYS A 69 -13.33 2.71 -21.52
CA CYS A 69 -14.76 3.03 -21.37
C CYS A 69 -15.00 4.55 -21.31
N ALA A 70 -14.15 5.30 -20.60
CA ALA A 70 -14.24 6.75 -20.53
C ALA A 70 -14.04 7.41 -21.90
N ALA A 71 -13.03 6.98 -22.67
CA ALA A 71 -12.81 7.46 -24.03
C ALA A 71 -14.02 7.20 -24.93
N ALA A 72 -14.56 5.97 -24.93
CA ALA A 72 -15.74 5.62 -25.71
C ALA A 72 -16.97 6.47 -25.32
N THR A 73 -17.14 6.74 -24.03
CA THR A 73 -18.20 7.61 -23.51
C THR A 73 -18.02 9.05 -23.98
N ALA A 74 -16.81 9.59 -23.92
CA ALA A 74 -16.51 10.94 -24.39
C ALA A 74 -16.70 11.08 -25.91
N PHE A 75 -16.26 10.10 -26.70
CA PHE A 75 -16.50 10.05 -28.15
C PHE A 75 -18.01 10.05 -28.47
N LYS A 76 -18.77 9.22 -27.75
CA LYS A 76 -20.22 9.17 -27.92
C LYS A 76 -20.91 10.46 -27.46
N ALA A 77 -20.43 11.09 -26.40
CA ALA A 77 -20.94 12.38 -25.93
C ALA A 77 -20.63 13.52 -26.91
N ALA A 78 -19.51 13.45 -27.62
CA ALA A 78 -19.16 14.38 -28.68
C ALA A 78 -20.04 14.22 -29.94
N ASP A 79 -20.71 13.08 -30.09
CA ASP A 79 -21.61 12.84 -31.22
C ASP A 79 -22.81 13.78 -31.16
N GLY A 80 -23.12 14.44 -32.28
CA GLY A 80 -24.13 15.50 -32.34
C GLY A 80 -23.74 16.86 -31.72
N LEU A 81 -22.58 16.97 -31.06
CA LEU A 81 -22.05 18.27 -30.61
C LEU A 81 -21.25 18.96 -31.72
N GLN A 82 -21.22 20.30 -31.66
CA GLN A 82 -20.47 21.17 -32.56
C GLN A 82 -19.79 22.31 -31.79
N GLY A 83 -18.76 22.90 -32.41
CA GLY A 83 -17.98 24.00 -31.84
C GLY A 83 -17.39 23.65 -30.47
N VAL A 84 -17.37 24.64 -29.56
CA VAL A 84 -16.71 24.55 -28.25
C VAL A 84 -17.14 23.33 -27.43
N ASN A 85 -18.42 22.94 -27.48
CA ASN A 85 -18.90 21.78 -26.72
C ASN A 85 -18.29 20.46 -27.21
N ARG A 86 -18.07 20.34 -28.53
CA ARG A 86 -17.38 19.18 -29.11
C ARG A 86 -15.90 19.20 -28.74
N ASP A 87 -15.27 20.38 -28.77
CA ASP A 87 -13.87 20.55 -28.38
C ASP A 87 -13.65 20.18 -26.91
N LEU A 88 -14.58 20.54 -26.02
CA LEU A 88 -14.57 20.13 -24.62
C LEU A 88 -14.73 18.62 -24.45
N ALA A 89 -15.61 17.96 -25.21
CA ALA A 89 -15.73 16.50 -25.16
C ALA A 89 -14.44 15.80 -25.65
N PHE A 90 -13.77 16.34 -26.67
CA PHE A 90 -12.48 15.82 -27.12
C PHE A 90 -11.31 16.15 -26.19
N SER A 91 -11.37 17.23 -25.41
CA SER A 91 -10.35 17.48 -24.38
C SER A 91 -10.36 16.39 -23.31
N VAL A 92 -11.53 15.82 -23.00
CA VAL A 92 -11.64 14.64 -22.13
C VAL A 92 -10.95 13.43 -22.73
N VAL A 93 -11.12 13.18 -24.03
CA VAL A 93 -10.40 12.09 -24.72
C VAL A 93 -8.89 12.29 -24.60
N HIS A 94 -8.40 13.51 -24.80
CA HIS A 94 -6.98 13.83 -24.66
C HIS A 94 -6.48 13.57 -23.22
N MET A 95 -7.24 13.95 -22.19
CA MET A 95 -6.90 13.64 -20.80
C MET A 95 -6.84 12.14 -20.54
N VAL A 96 -7.76 11.35 -21.13
CA VAL A 96 -7.76 9.89 -21.04
C VAL A 96 -6.52 9.28 -21.69
N ASP A 97 -6.12 9.77 -22.87
CA ASP A 97 -4.92 9.30 -23.55
C ASP A 97 -3.66 9.57 -22.74
N MET A 98 -3.55 10.75 -22.12
CA MET A 98 -2.44 11.07 -21.21
C MET A 98 -2.43 10.17 -19.97
N ALA A 99 -3.60 9.95 -19.34
CA ALA A 99 -3.70 9.06 -18.19
C ALA A 99 -3.28 7.63 -18.54
N ARG A 100 -3.64 7.15 -19.73
CA ARG A 100 -3.21 5.84 -20.22
C ARG A 100 -1.69 5.77 -20.39
N ALA A 101 -1.07 6.79 -20.99
CA ALA A 101 0.38 6.84 -21.12
C ALA A 101 1.09 6.81 -19.75
N MET A 102 0.51 7.43 -18.71
CA MET A 102 1.04 7.36 -17.35
C MET A 102 0.90 5.95 -16.74
N VAL A 103 -0.21 5.25 -17.00
CA VAL A 103 -0.41 3.85 -16.59
C VAL A 103 0.62 2.94 -17.29
N ASP A 104 0.79 3.08 -18.60
CA ASP A 104 1.75 2.30 -19.37
C ASP A 104 3.19 2.54 -18.86
N HIS A 105 3.57 3.81 -18.62
CA HIS A 105 4.87 4.16 -18.03
C HIS A 105 5.08 3.57 -16.64
N SER A 106 4.03 3.39 -15.83
CA SER A 106 4.15 2.77 -14.51
C SER A 106 4.58 1.29 -14.58
N LEU A 107 4.30 0.62 -15.70
CA LEU A 107 4.70 -0.76 -15.97
C LEU A 107 6.16 -0.86 -16.44
N ASP A 108 6.66 0.12 -17.18
CA ASP A 108 8.05 0.15 -17.67
C ASP A 108 9.09 0.20 -16.53
N GLY A 109 8.71 0.72 -15.36
CA GLY A 109 9.56 0.74 -14.16
C GLY A 109 9.63 -0.60 -13.41
N ALA A 110 8.72 -1.54 -13.68
CA ALA A 110 8.63 -2.83 -12.98
C ALA A 110 9.47 -3.95 -13.62
N VAL A 111 10.07 -3.72 -14.80
CA VAL A 111 10.84 -4.70 -15.58
C VAL A 111 12.37 -4.53 -15.40
N ARG A 112 12.83 -3.84 -14.36
CA ARG A 112 14.26 -3.65 -14.06
C ARG A 112 14.68 -4.28 -12.74
#